data_AF-A0A5D0SBX7-F1
#
_entry.id   AF-A0A5D0SBX7-F1
#
_cell.length_a   1.000
_cell.length_b   1.000
_cell.length_c   1.000
_cell.angle_alpha   90.00
_cell.angle_beta   90.00
_cell.angle_gamma   90.00
#
_symmetry.space_group_name_H-M   'P 1'
#
loop_
_entity.id
_entity.type
_entity.pdbx_description
1 polymer ?
#
loop_
_entity_poly.entity_id
_entity_poly.type
_entity_poly.pdbx_seq_one_letter_code
_entity_poly.pdbx_strand_id
1 'polypeptide(L)'
;PAIGALERSFSKNPDTVIKYAEAFITAHRKFNILTTLKHFPGHGSALSDSHKGVTDITKTWSEYELKPFKSLINKNLADSVMVGHLFNRYLDKRYPATLSHKVIGNILRKQLGFAGVVISDDLQMEALSKYYSMKEIVIKSVKAGCDILIFANYFNPDKHLPKKVISILKQAVKNNVVDKQNIENSYRKIMKLKEKIKSPAL
;
A
#
# COMPACT_ATOMS: atom_id res chain seq x y z
N PRO A 1 9.38 -14.19 10.62
CA PRO A 1 8.42 -13.10 10.34
C PRO A 1 7.69 -13.26 8.99
N ALA A 2 6.63 -12.47 8.80
CA ALA A 2 5.58 -12.65 7.79
C ALA A 2 6.03 -12.84 6.33
N ILE A 3 7.26 -12.44 5.98
CA ILE A 3 7.84 -12.62 4.64
C ILE A 3 8.87 -13.76 4.62
N GLY A 4 9.99 -13.59 5.32
CA GLY A 4 11.12 -14.52 5.23
C GLY A 4 10.84 -15.92 5.79
N ALA A 5 10.10 -16.03 6.90
CA ALA A 5 9.81 -17.33 7.51
C ALA A 5 8.73 -18.12 6.76
N LEU A 6 7.97 -17.45 5.88
CA LEU A 6 6.92 -18.06 5.06
C LEU A 6 7.34 -18.17 3.58
N GLU A 7 8.62 -17.94 3.27
CA GLU A 7 9.18 -18.02 1.92
C GLU A 7 8.43 -17.15 0.88
N ARG A 8 7.89 -16.01 1.33
CA ARG A 8 7.11 -15.07 0.50
C ARG A 8 7.98 -14.01 -0.21
N SER A 9 9.30 -14.08 -0.06
CA SER A 9 10.25 -13.28 -0.85
C SER A 9 10.94 -14.16 -1.87
N PHE A 10 11.09 -13.67 -3.10
CA PHE A 10 11.85 -14.36 -4.14
C PHE A 10 13.32 -14.58 -3.79
N SER A 11 13.92 -13.69 -2.99
CA SER A 11 15.33 -13.80 -2.57
C SER A 11 15.67 -12.81 -1.45
N LYS A 12 16.86 -12.96 -0.87
CA LYS A 12 17.53 -11.92 -0.07
C LYS A 12 18.27 -10.91 -0.96
N ASN A 13 18.62 -11.28 -2.20
CA ASN A 13 19.26 -10.38 -3.16
C ASN A 13 18.17 -9.61 -3.95
N PRO A 14 18.11 -8.27 -3.88
CA PRO A 14 17.10 -7.49 -4.58
C PRO A 14 17.20 -7.58 -6.10
N ASP A 15 18.37 -7.86 -6.68
CA ASP A 15 18.48 -8.03 -8.14
C ASP A 15 17.78 -9.32 -8.59
N THR A 16 17.83 -10.37 -7.77
CA THR A 16 17.02 -11.58 -7.97
C THR A 16 15.52 -11.28 -7.78
N VAL A 17 15.16 -10.50 -6.76
CA VAL A 17 13.76 -10.07 -6.53
C VAL A 17 13.23 -9.30 -7.74
N ILE A 18 14.02 -8.36 -8.29
CA ILE A 18 13.69 -7.60 -9.49
C ILE A 18 13.46 -8.55 -10.66
N LYS A 19 14.43 -9.42 -10.97
CA LYS A 19 14.34 -10.37 -12.09
C LYS A 19 13.07 -11.21 -12.05
N TYR A 20 12.74 -11.76 -10.87
CA TYR A 20 11.57 -12.63 -10.72
C TYR A 20 10.25 -11.86 -10.68
N ALA A 21 10.23 -10.68 -10.05
CA ALA A 21 9.07 -9.80 -10.12
C ALA A 21 8.76 -9.37 -11.55
N GLU A 22 9.78 -9.05 -12.37
CA GLU A 22 9.59 -8.71 -13.79
C GLU A 22 8.96 -9.85 -14.58
N ALA A 23 9.46 -11.07 -14.39
CA ALA A 23 8.89 -12.26 -15.03
C ALA A 23 7.44 -12.48 -14.57
N PHE A 24 7.15 -12.34 -13.28
CA PHE A 24 5.81 -12.50 -12.71
C PHE A 24 4.82 -11.47 -13.28
N ILE A 25 5.19 -10.20 -13.27
CA ILE A 25 4.37 -9.09 -13.79
C ILE A 25 4.10 -9.30 -15.29
N THR A 26 5.15 -9.61 -16.05
CA THR A 26 5.04 -9.81 -17.50
C THR A 26 4.14 -10.99 -17.83
N ALA A 27 4.26 -12.10 -17.09
CA ALA A 27 3.40 -13.26 -17.27
C ALA A 27 1.93 -12.94 -16.99
N HIS A 28 1.61 -12.25 -15.89
CA HIS A 28 0.23 -11.88 -15.55
C HIS A 28 -0.39 -10.92 -16.56
N ARG A 29 0.39 -9.93 -17.04
CA ARG A 29 -0.08 -8.99 -18.05
C ARG A 29 -0.44 -9.66 -19.39
N LYS A 30 0.20 -10.78 -19.75
CA LYS A 30 -0.21 -11.57 -20.95
C LYS A 30 -1.65 -12.09 -20.86
N PHE A 31 -2.14 -12.30 -19.64
CA PHE A 31 -3.52 -12.71 -19.36
C PHE A 31 -4.40 -11.54 -18.93
N ASN A 32 -3.99 -10.29 -19.20
CA ASN A 32 -4.74 -9.09 -18.86
C ASN A 32 -4.99 -8.94 -17.34
N ILE A 33 -4.11 -9.51 -16.52
CA ILE A 33 -4.13 -9.41 -15.06
C ILE A 33 -3.09 -8.38 -14.63
N LEU A 34 -3.54 -7.31 -13.96
CA LEU A 34 -2.65 -6.33 -13.34
C LEU A 34 -2.12 -6.83 -12.01
N THR A 35 -0.96 -6.35 -11.61
CA THR A 35 -0.27 -6.79 -10.39
C THR A 35 -0.05 -5.64 -9.41
N THR A 36 0.16 -5.97 -8.13
CA THR A 36 0.44 -4.99 -7.09
C THR A 36 1.78 -5.31 -6.42
N LEU A 37 2.74 -4.39 -6.45
CA LEU A 37 3.98 -4.54 -5.71
C LEU A 37 3.70 -4.40 -4.21
N LYS A 38 4.22 -5.32 -3.37
CA LYS A 38 3.96 -5.26 -1.93
C LYS A 38 5.08 -5.87 -1.07
N HIS A 39 5.28 -5.42 0.17
CA HIS A 39 4.62 -4.29 0.85
C HIS A 39 5.62 -3.13 0.97
N PHE A 40 5.29 -1.96 0.42
CA PHE A 40 6.12 -0.76 0.53
C PHE A 40 6.17 -0.24 1.97
N PRO A 41 7.30 0.28 2.49
CA PRO A 41 8.61 0.52 1.84
C PRO A 41 9.59 -0.66 1.89
N GLY A 42 9.11 -1.89 2.08
CA GLY A 42 9.91 -3.11 2.21
C GLY A 42 9.75 -3.75 3.58
N HIS A 43 9.18 -4.95 3.59
CA HIS A 43 8.88 -5.75 4.78
C HIS A 43 9.91 -6.88 5.00
N GLY A 44 10.83 -7.10 4.05
CA GLY A 44 11.68 -8.31 4.02
C GLY A 44 12.60 -8.44 5.22
N SER A 45 13.08 -7.31 5.75
CA SER A 45 13.96 -7.21 6.92
C SER A 45 13.22 -7.10 8.26
N ALA A 46 11.89 -7.21 8.29
CA ALA A 46 11.15 -7.28 9.54
C ALA A 46 11.53 -8.52 10.36
N LEU A 47 11.61 -8.38 11.68
CA LEU A 47 11.82 -9.51 12.60
C LEU A 47 10.52 -9.96 13.29
N SER A 48 9.48 -9.13 13.28
CA SER A 48 8.15 -9.44 13.80
C SER A 48 7.10 -9.62 12.68
N ASP A 49 5.94 -10.18 13.05
CA ASP A 49 4.80 -10.39 12.15
C ASP A 49 3.78 -9.24 12.32
N SER A 50 3.38 -8.62 11.21
CA SER A 50 2.41 -7.51 11.19
C SER A 50 1.00 -7.94 11.60
N HIS A 51 0.68 -9.23 11.56
CA HIS A 51 -0.62 -9.73 12.05
C HIS A 51 -0.75 -9.66 13.57
N LYS A 52 0.37 -9.51 14.31
CA LYS A 52 0.41 -9.47 15.78
C LYS A 52 0.62 -8.07 16.35
N GLY A 53 0.55 -7.04 15.50
CA GLY A 53 0.77 -5.63 15.86
C GLY A 53 1.64 -4.89 14.85
N VAL A 54 1.95 -3.62 15.13
CA VAL A 54 2.82 -2.81 14.27
C VAL A 54 4.20 -3.46 14.17
N THR A 55 4.65 -3.73 12.95
CA THR A 55 6.02 -4.20 12.72
C THR A 55 6.97 -3.02 12.74
N ASP A 56 7.75 -2.88 13.82
CA ASP A 56 8.83 -1.91 13.90
C ASP A 56 10.06 -2.42 13.14
N ILE A 57 10.38 -1.75 12.03
CA ILE A 57 11.55 -2.04 11.18
C ILE A 57 12.65 -0.98 11.33
N THR A 58 12.58 -0.13 12.37
CA THR A 58 13.53 0.97 12.61
C THR A 58 14.99 0.53 12.55
N LYS A 59 15.32 -0.63 13.14
CA LYS A 59 16.71 -1.11 13.27
C LYS A 59 17.16 -1.99 12.11
N THR A 60 16.23 -2.48 11.29
CA THR A 60 16.51 -3.53 10.30
C THR A 60 16.32 -3.07 8.86
N TRP A 61 15.46 -2.07 8.65
CA TRP A 61 15.23 -1.49 7.35
C TRP A 61 16.38 -0.58 6.93
N SER A 62 16.69 -0.63 5.63
CA SER A 62 17.60 0.31 4.97
C SER A 62 17.03 0.69 3.61
N GLU A 63 17.55 1.74 2.98
CA GLU A 63 17.12 2.16 1.63
C GLU A 63 17.28 1.07 0.57
N TYR A 64 18.09 0.04 0.82
CA TYR A 64 18.24 -1.11 -0.06
C TYR A 64 16.91 -1.84 -0.33
N GLU A 65 15.99 -1.82 0.62
CA GLU A 65 14.63 -2.35 0.47
C GLU A 65 13.81 -1.61 -0.61
N LEU A 66 14.18 -0.36 -0.95
CA LEU A 66 13.53 0.42 -2.00
C LEU A 66 13.99 0.02 -3.41
N LYS A 67 15.13 -0.68 -3.54
CA LYS A 67 15.74 -0.99 -4.85
C LYS A 67 14.76 -1.71 -5.81
N PRO A 68 14.01 -2.75 -5.38
CA PRO A 68 13.05 -3.41 -6.26
C PRO A 68 11.92 -2.49 -6.71
N PHE A 69 11.35 -1.69 -5.80
CA PHE A 69 10.30 -0.74 -6.14
C PHE A 69 10.80 0.29 -7.15
N LYS A 70 11.96 0.91 -6.89
CA LYS A 70 12.56 1.92 -7.80
C LYS A 70 12.78 1.34 -9.20
N SER A 71 13.37 0.15 -9.29
CA SER A 71 13.63 -0.51 -10.59
C SER A 71 12.34 -0.78 -11.36
N LEU A 72 11.34 -1.38 -10.71
CA LEU A 72 10.08 -1.76 -11.36
C LEU A 72 9.21 -0.55 -11.72
N ILE A 73 9.25 0.52 -10.93
CA ILE A 73 8.62 1.81 -11.27
C ILE A 73 9.29 2.41 -12.51
N ASN A 74 10.62 2.50 -12.54
CA ASN A 74 11.37 3.06 -13.67
C ASN A 74 11.18 2.27 -14.98
N LYS A 75 10.96 0.95 -14.88
CA LYS A 75 10.65 0.09 -16.02
C LYS A 75 9.17 0.13 -16.45
N ASN A 76 8.33 0.95 -15.81
CA ASN A 76 6.89 1.01 -16.03
C ASN A 76 6.16 -0.34 -15.82
N LEU A 77 6.67 -1.14 -14.87
CA LEU A 77 6.13 -2.45 -14.51
C LEU A 77 5.28 -2.42 -13.24
N ALA A 78 5.28 -1.31 -12.49
CA ALA A 78 4.41 -1.12 -11.33
C ALA A 78 3.01 -0.63 -11.75
N ASP A 79 2.01 -1.52 -11.81
CA ASP A 79 0.61 -1.11 -12.05
C ASP A 79 -0.01 -0.42 -10.82
N SER A 80 0.22 -1.00 -9.64
CA SER A 80 -0.10 -0.43 -8.33
C SER A 80 0.95 -0.81 -7.29
N VAL A 81 0.95 -0.09 -6.16
CA VAL A 81 1.82 -0.36 -5.01
C VAL A 81 0.98 -0.46 -3.74
N MET A 82 1.14 -1.55 -2.99
CA MET A 82 0.52 -1.72 -1.67
C MET A 82 1.47 -1.31 -0.56
N VAL A 83 0.97 -0.54 0.41
CA VAL A 83 1.75 -0.01 1.54
C VAL A 83 1.39 -0.77 2.81
N GLY A 84 2.40 -1.37 3.45
CA GLY A 84 2.24 -2.19 4.66
C GLY A 84 2.21 -1.38 5.96
N HIS A 85 1.74 -2.01 7.04
CA HIS A 85 1.66 -1.40 8.38
C HIS A 85 3.00 -1.44 9.13
N LEU A 86 4.01 -0.81 8.52
CA LEU A 86 5.39 -0.82 8.97
C LEU A 86 5.75 0.49 9.66
N PHE A 87 6.27 0.43 10.90
CA PHE A 87 6.78 1.61 11.60
C PHE A 87 8.29 1.70 11.47
N ASN A 88 8.78 2.91 11.18
CA ASN A 88 10.19 3.22 11.21
C ASN A 88 10.36 4.69 11.63
N ARG A 89 10.95 4.92 12.81
CA ARG A 89 11.07 6.28 13.38
C ARG A 89 11.92 7.24 12.54
N TYR A 90 12.78 6.72 11.67
CA TYR A 90 13.61 7.54 10.78
C TYR A 90 12.85 7.95 9.51
N LEU A 91 11.86 7.16 9.08
CA LEU A 91 10.97 7.52 7.98
C LEU A 91 9.82 8.42 8.45
N ASP A 92 9.16 8.03 9.54
CA ASP A 92 8.15 8.83 10.22
C ASP A 92 8.11 8.47 11.72
N LYS A 93 8.35 9.48 12.57
CA LYS A 93 8.37 9.31 14.03
C LYS A 93 6.99 8.97 14.63
N ARG A 94 5.89 9.18 13.89
CA ARG A 94 4.53 9.12 14.44
C ARG A 94 3.65 8.04 13.83
N TYR A 95 3.86 7.73 12.57
CA TYR A 95 2.90 6.94 11.80
C TYR A 95 3.55 5.73 11.13
N PRO A 96 2.87 4.57 11.08
CA PRO A 96 3.27 3.51 10.18
C PRO A 96 3.13 3.98 8.72
N ALA A 97 3.83 3.32 7.80
CA ALA A 97 3.92 3.70 6.40
C ALA A 97 2.55 3.95 5.73
N THR A 98 1.55 3.09 5.99
CA THR A 98 0.18 3.25 5.45
C THR A 98 -0.50 4.55 5.86
N LEU A 99 -0.14 5.14 7.01
CA LEU A 99 -0.71 6.38 7.53
C LEU A 99 0.24 7.59 7.37
N SER A 100 1.40 7.41 6.73
CA SER A 100 2.44 8.44 6.65
C SER A 100 2.50 9.09 5.27
N HIS A 101 2.19 10.40 5.22
CA HIS A 101 2.47 11.23 4.04
C HIS A 101 3.98 11.33 3.75
N LYS A 102 4.85 11.21 4.77
CA LYS A 102 6.30 11.20 4.53
C LYS A 102 6.72 9.99 3.73
N VAL A 103 6.17 8.82 4.05
CA VAL A 103 6.48 7.58 3.34
C VAL A 103 5.81 7.54 1.97
N ILE A 104 4.50 7.77 1.88
CA ILE A 104 3.78 7.69 0.60
C ILE A 104 4.06 8.93 -0.25
N GLY A 105 3.72 10.11 0.26
CA GLY A 105 3.82 11.38 -0.47
C GLY A 105 5.25 11.83 -0.79
N ASN A 106 6.22 11.66 0.11
CA ASN A 106 7.59 12.11 -0.17
C ASN A 106 8.47 11.00 -0.75
N ILE A 107 8.49 9.79 -0.19
CA ILE A 107 9.36 8.72 -0.70
C ILE A 107 8.74 8.09 -1.96
N LEU A 108 7.54 7.50 -1.87
CA LEU A 108 6.97 6.78 -3.02
C LEU A 108 6.63 7.70 -4.18
N ARG A 109 5.93 8.82 -3.94
CA ARG A 109 5.51 9.74 -5.02
C ARG A 109 6.64 10.60 -5.55
N LYS A 110 7.40 11.30 -4.68
CA LYS A 110 8.42 12.26 -5.12
C LYS A 110 9.77 11.61 -5.40
N GLN A 111 10.34 10.88 -4.43
CA GLN A 111 11.69 10.30 -4.58
C GLN A 111 11.72 9.14 -5.59
N LEU A 112 10.72 8.26 -5.58
CA LEU A 112 10.65 7.13 -6.53
C LEU A 112 9.83 7.43 -7.80
N GLY A 113 9.16 8.58 -7.87
CA GLY A 113 8.41 9.00 -9.06
C GLY A 113 7.14 8.18 -9.35
N PHE A 114 6.59 7.45 -8.38
CA PHE A 114 5.41 6.61 -8.64
C PHE A 114 4.12 7.43 -8.74
N ALA A 115 3.54 7.53 -9.94
CA ALA A 115 2.29 8.26 -10.18
C ALA A 115 1.02 7.36 -10.19
N GLY A 116 1.16 6.04 -10.08
CA GLY A 116 0.06 5.08 -10.19
C GLY A 116 -0.83 4.94 -8.95
N VAL A 117 -1.57 3.85 -8.84
CA VAL A 117 -2.50 3.61 -7.71
C VAL A 117 -1.75 3.08 -6.49
N VAL A 118 -1.96 3.72 -5.34
CA VAL A 118 -1.48 3.26 -4.02
C VAL A 118 -2.63 2.60 -3.28
N ILE A 119 -2.38 1.39 -2.79
CA ILE A 119 -3.36 0.56 -2.09
C ILE A 119 -2.88 0.38 -0.65
N SER A 120 -3.77 0.45 0.34
CA SER A 120 -3.40 0.06 1.70
C SER A 120 -3.30 -1.46 1.82
N ASP A 121 -2.52 -1.95 2.79
CA ASP A 121 -2.80 -3.29 3.36
C ASP A 121 -4.13 -3.27 4.14
N ASP A 122 -4.56 -4.42 4.66
CA ASP A 122 -5.87 -4.54 5.35
C ASP A 122 -5.98 -3.65 6.60
N LEU A 123 -6.80 -2.60 6.50
CA LEU A 123 -6.95 -1.58 7.53
C LEU A 123 -7.64 -2.07 8.82
N GLN A 124 -8.15 -3.30 8.84
CA GLN A 124 -8.70 -3.93 10.05
C GLN A 124 -7.65 -4.66 10.89
N MET A 125 -6.44 -4.87 10.37
CA MET A 125 -5.36 -5.54 11.09
C MET A 125 -5.05 -4.82 12.42
N GLU A 126 -4.71 -5.62 13.45
CA GLU A 126 -4.39 -5.13 14.80
C GLU A 126 -3.24 -4.13 14.83
N ALA A 127 -2.34 -4.17 13.83
CA ALA A 127 -1.31 -3.16 13.63
C ALA A 127 -1.87 -1.74 13.58
N LEU A 128 -3.12 -1.54 13.15
CA LEU A 128 -3.78 -0.23 13.16
C LEU A 128 -4.94 -0.17 14.16
N SER A 129 -5.81 -1.18 14.16
CA SER A 129 -7.09 -1.14 14.89
C SER A 129 -6.92 -1.10 16.42
N LYS A 130 -5.76 -1.53 16.94
CA LYS A 130 -5.41 -1.40 18.36
C LYS A 130 -5.06 0.03 18.78
N TYR A 131 -4.60 0.88 17.86
CA TYR A 131 -4.02 2.20 18.16
C TYR A 131 -4.85 3.36 17.62
N TYR A 132 -5.72 3.11 16.65
CA TYR A 132 -6.49 4.13 15.96
C TYR A 132 -7.94 3.69 15.79
N SER A 133 -8.87 4.64 15.93
CA SER A 133 -10.26 4.41 15.55
C SER A 133 -10.38 4.21 14.03
N MET A 134 -11.42 3.50 13.58
CA MET A 134 -11.73 3.33 12.16
C MET A 134 -11.79 4.67 11.41
N LYS A 135 -12.37 5.71 12.04
CA LYS A 135 -12.45 7.06 11.48
C LYS A 135 -11.06 7.65 11.24
N GLU A 136 -10.14 7.51 12.21
CA GLU A 136 -8.77 7.97 12.06
C GLU A 136 -8.02 7.19 10.99
N ILE A 137 -8.15 5.86 10.96
CA ILE A 137 -7.50 5.00 9.97
C ILE A 137 -7.89 5.41 8.56
N VAL A 138 -9.19 5.55 8.29
CA VAL A 138 -9.72 5.95 6.97
C VAL A 138 -9.19 7.34 6.57
N ILE A 139 -9.33 8.34 7.44
CA ILE A 139 -8.93 9.72 7.14
C ILE A 139 -7.41 9.81 6.95
N LYS A 140 -6.62 9.21 7.85
CA LYS A 140 -5.15 9.27 7.78
C LYS A 140 -4.61 8.54 6.56
N SER A 141 -5.17 7.39 6.19
CA SER A 141 -4.76 6.65 4.98
C SER A 141 -4.96 7.47 3.71
N VAL A 142 -6.12 8.12 3.56
CA VAL A 142 -6.38 9.01 2.41
C VAL A 142 -5.43 10.21 2.42
N LYS A 143 -5.24 10.86 3.57
CA LYS A 143 -4.32 12.01 3.69
C LYS A 143 -2.86 11.64 3.48
N ALA A 144 -2.48 10.40 3.75
CA ALA A 144 -1.14 9.89 3.46
C ALA A 144 -0.92 9.72 1.95
N GLY A 145 -1.99 9.45 1.19
CA GLY A 145 -1.97 9.31 -0.27
C GLY A 145 -2.38 7.93 -0.78
N CYS A 146 -3.06 7.11 0.04
CA CYS A 146 -3.70 5.88 -0.42
C CYS A 146 -4.90 6.21 -1.32
N ASP A 147 -4.98 5.58 -2.48
CA ASP A 147 -6.05 5.74 -3.45
C ASP A 147 -7.15 4.68 -3.24
N ILE A 148 -6.77 3.44 -2.90
CA ILE A 148 -7.68 2.34 -2.57
C ILE A 148 -7.43 1.89 -1.12
N LEU A 149 -8.51 1.80 -0.33
CA LEU A 149 -8.46 1.32 1.05
C LEU A 149 -8.96 -0.13 1.11
N ILE A 150 -8.13 -1.06 1.58
CA ILE A 150 -8.51 -2.46 1.78
C ILE A 150 -9.12 -2.64 3.16
N PHE A 151 -10.28 -3.29 3.17
CA PHE A 151 -10.93 -3.83 4.34
C PHE A 151 -11.31 -5.28 4.02
N ALA A 152 -10.55 -6.25 4.53
CA ALA A 152 -10.78 -7.67 4.25
C ALA A 152 -12.06 -8.20 4.90
N ASN A 153 -12.56 -7.51 5.92
CA ASN A 153 -13.75 -7.86 6.69
C ASN A 153 -13.69 -9.26 7.33
N TYR A 154 -12.49 -9.71 7.66
CA TYR A 154 -12.23 -11.06 8.15
C TYR A 154 -12.28 -11.15 9.68
N PHE A 155 -11.55 -10.29 10.40
CA PHE A 155 -11.40 -10.37 11.85
C PHE A 155 -12.69 -10.06 12.63
N ASN A 156 -13.48 -9.12 12.15
CA ASN A 156 -14.78 -8.77 12.72
C ASN A 156 -15.75 -8.41 11.57
N PRO A 157 -16.41 -9.42 10.97
CA PRO A 157 -17.25 -9.21 9.79
C PRO A 157 -18.43 -8.27 10.07
N ASP A 158 -18.50 -7.19 9.31
CA ASP A 158 -19.59 -6.22 9.37
C ASP A 158 -20.13 -5.95 7.97
N LYS A 159 -21.36 -6.41 7.69
CA LYS A 159 -22.05 -6.20 6.41
C LYS A 159 -22.27 -4.71 6.08
N HIS A 160 -22.22 -3.83 7.08
CA HIS A 160 -22.38 -2.39 6.91
C HIS A 160 -21.04 -1.65 6.79
N LEU A 161 -19.90 -2.35 6.85
CA LEU A 161 -18.56 -1.75 6.81
C LEU A 161 -18.36 -0.82 5.59
N PRO A 162 -18.74 -1.19 4.35
CA PRO A 162 -18.61 -0.28 3.22
C PRO A 162 -19.39 1.02 3.41
N LYS A 163 -20.63 0.94 3.94
CA LYS A 163 -21.47 2.12 4.22
C LYS A 163 -20.84 3.02 5.29
N LYS A 164 -20.26 2.43 6.34
CA LYS A 164 -19.57 3.16 7.42
C LYS A 164 -18.35 3.91 6.89
N VAL A 165 -17.48 3.24 6.12
CA VAL A 165 -16.29 3.85 5.51
C VAL A 165 -16.67 4.99 4.55
N ILE A 166 -17.66 4.78 3.69
CA ILE A 166 -18.16 5.82 2.78
C ILE A 166 -18.72 7.02 3.56
N SER A 167 -19.48 6.78 4.64
CA SER A 167 -20.02 7.84 5.49
C SER A 167 -18.91 8.68 6.13
N ILE A 168 -17.87 8.02 6.67
CA ILE A 168 -16.68 8.68 7.22
C ILE A 168 -16.03 9.60 6.18
N LEU A 169 -15.80 9.10 4.96
CA LEU A 169 -15.17 9.90 3.90
C LEU A 169 -16.05 11.07 3.46
N LYS A 170 -17.36 10.84 3.27
CA LYS A 170 -18.31 11.91 2.93
C LYS A 170 -18.33 13.02 3.98
N GLN A 171 -18.37 12.66 5.26
CA GLN A 171 -18.31 13.64 6.35
C GLN A 171 -16.96 14.36 6.41
N ALA A 172 -15.86 13.64 6.21
CA ALA A 172 -14.52 14.24 6.22
C ALA A 172 -14.33 15.25 5.08
N VAL A 173 -14.90 15.00 3.89
CA VAL A 173 -14.92 15.96 2.77
C VAL A 173 -15.85 17.14 3.08
N LYS A 174 -17.08 16.88 3.56
CA LYS A 174 -18.05 17.93 3.92
C LYS A 174 -17.47 18.91 4.96
N ASN A 175 -16.67 18.40 5.89
CA ASN A 175 -16.07 19.18 6.97
C ASN A 175 -14.66 19.70 6.62
N ASN A 176 -14.21 19.62 5.36
CA ASN A 176 -12.88 20.06 4.90
C ASN A 176 -11.68 19.40 5.61
N VAL A 177 -11.88 18.23 6.23
CA VAL A 177 -10.81 17.44 6.87
C VAL A 177 -9.98 16.69 5.80
N VAL A 178 -10.65 16.27 4.73
CA VAL A 178 -10.07 15.69 3.52
C VAL A 178 -10.46 16.57 2.34
N ASP A 179 -9.47 17.03 1.60
CA ASP A 179 -9.70 17.80 0.37
C ASP A 179 -10.45 16.93 -0.66
N LYS A 180 -11.53 17.46 -1.23
CA LYS A 180 -12.28 16.82 -2.31
C LYS A 180 -11.38 16.50 -3.50
N GLN A 181 -10.41 17.36 -3.80
CA GLN A 181 -9.48 17.15 -4.91
C GLN A 181 -8.63 15.89 -4.71
N ASN A 182 -8.30 15.52 -3.47
CA ASN A 182 -7.60 14.26 -3.20
C ASN A 182 -8.44 13.05 -3.61
N ILE A 183 -9.74 13.08 -3.32
CA ILE A 183 -10.67 12.00 -3.72
C ILE A 183 -10.80 11.93 -5.24
N GLU A 184 -10.94 13.08 -5.90
CA GLU A 184 -11.02 13.15 -7.37
C GLU A 184 -9.72 12.67 -8.05
N ASN A 185 -8.57 13.00 -7.48
CA ASN A 185 -7.27 12.54 -7.98
C ASN A 185 -7.12 11.03 -7.85
N SER A 186 -7.51 10.45 -6.69
CA SER A 186 -7.54 8.99 -6.50
C SER A 186 -8.47 8.34 -7.50
N TYR A 187 -9.67 8.88 -7.69
CA TYR A 187 -10.64 8.39 -8.69
C TYR A 187 -10.03 8.37 -10.11
N ARG A 188 -9.41 9.46 -10.57
CA ARG A 188 -8.78 9.52 -11.90
C ARG A 188 -7.68 8.47 -12.07
N LYS A 189 -6.84 8.24 -11.05
CA LYS A 189 -5.81 7.19 -11.11
C LYS A 189 -6.43 5.79 -11.20
N ILE A 190 -7.49 5.54 -10.43
CA ILE A 190 -8.21 4.25 -10.43
C ILE A 190 -8.86 4.00 -11.80
N MET A 191 -9.48 5.02 -12.41
CA MET A 191 -10.07 4.88 -13.74
C MET A 191 -8.99 4.60 -14.79
N LYS A 192 -7.88 5.35 -14.79
CA LYS A 192 -6.71 5.07 -15.65
C LYS A 192 -6.13 3.66 -15.45
N LEU A 193 -6.16 3.14 -14.22
CA LEU A 193 -5.72 1.77 -13.95
C LEU A 193 -6.68 0.75 -14.57
N LYS A 194 -8.01 0.97 -14.42
CA LYS A 194 -9.04 0.09 -14.99
C LYS A 194 -8.98 0.05 -16.52
N GLU A 195 -8.69 1.17 -17.18
CA GLU A 195 -8.53 1.26 -18.63
C GLU A 195 -7.42 0.36 -19.20
N LYS A 196 -6.43 -0.04 -18.37
CA LYS A 196 -5.39 -0.99 -18.78
C LYS A 196 -5.91 -2.42 -18.93
N ILE A 197 -7.04 -2.75 -18.31
CA ILE A 197 -7.66 -4.08 -18.40
C ILE A 197 -8.62 -4.04 -19.58
N LYS A 198 -8.31 -4.78 -20.64
CA LYS A 198 -9.26 -4.96 -21.75
C LYS A 198 -10.50 -5.71 -21.22
N SER A 199 -11.70 -5.32 -21.62
CA SER A 199 -12.86 -6.19 -21.40
C SER A 199 -12.56 -7.56 -22.01
N PRO A 200 -12.90 -8.68 -21.36
CA PRO A 200 -12.86 -9.97 -22.04
C PRO A 200 -13.63 -9.82 -23.35
N ALA A 201 -13.09 -10.35 -24.45
CA ALA A 201 -13.93 -10.58 -25.62
C ALA A 201 -15.08 -11.46 -25.13
N LEU A 202 -16.30 -10.90 -25.10
CA LEU A 202 -17.53 -11.63 -24.82
C LEU A 202 -17.77 -12.65 -25.94
#